data_AF-A0ABD6AF13-F1
#
_entry.id   AF-A0ABD6AF13-F1
#
_cell.length_a   1.000
_cell.length_b   1.000
_cell.length_c   1.000
_cell.angle_alpha   90.00
_cell.angle_beta   90.00
_cell.angle_gamma   90.00
#
_symmetry.space_group_name_H-M   'P 1'
#
loop_
_entity.id
_entity.type
_entity.pdbx_description
1 polymer ?
#
loop_
_entity_poly.entity_id
_entity_poly.type
_entity_poly.pdbx_seq_one_letter_code
_entity_poly.pdbx_strand_id
1 'polypeptide(L)'
;MTSFHITDCADYDTFARSWHPHSLDRDDVSLATARDRGLITEDETRLFWQLLGQLASNELLFRVPEWLAEEKVGFVEGGTPTVFVGRIERETDKAILVVESAAARPLAKLAHRIHHLEEALETLSDADPERRTWLAQRLETARREFEQREDVTGLREGWLPKSQLRTVIRRV
;
A
#
# COMPACT_ATOMS: atom_id res chain seq x y z
N MET A 1 -16.49 13.90 -14.39
CA MET A 1 -15.55 12.91 -14.97
C MET A 1 -14.29 12.94 -14.13
N THR A 2 -14.04 11.91 -13.33
CA THR A 2 -12.79 11.79 -12.58
C THR A 2 -11.70 11.39 -13.58
N SER A 3 -10.71 12.26 -13.79
CA SER A 3 -9.56 11.94 -14.65
C SER A 3 -8.67 10.96 -13.90
N PHE A 4 -8.25 9.88 -14.55
CA PHE A 4 -7.24 9.00 -14.00
C PHE A 4 -5.91 9.73 -13.92
N HIS A 5 -5.30 9.75 -12.74
CA HIS A 5 -3.98 10.29 -12.53
C HIS A 5 -3.24 9.45 -11.49
N ILE A 6 -1.97 9.18 -11.75
CA ILE A 6 -1.06 8.58 -10.77
C ILE A 6 -0.55 9.72 -9.90
N THR A 7 -0.74 9.63 -8.59
CA THR A 7 -0.26 10.66 -7.66
C THR A 7 1.08 10.25 -7.10
N ASP A 8 2.11 10.99 -7.49
CA ASP A 8 3.46 10.83 -6.95
C ASP A 8 3.56 11.51 -5.58
N CYS A 9 3.93 10.75 -4.56
CA CYS A 9 4.02 11.23 -3.17
C CYS A 9 5.46 11.10 -2.67
N ALA A 10 6.12 12.24 -2.42
CA ALA A 10 7.46 12.29 -1.82
C ALA A 10 7.43 12.26 -0.28
N ASP A 11 6.31 12.71 0.31
CA ASP A 11 6.15 12.85 1.76
C ASP A 11 4.82 12.28 2.26
N TYR A 12 4.77 12.03 3.57
CA TYR A 12 3.63 11.42 4.25
C TYR A 12 2.35 12.26 4.15
N ASP A 13 2.45 13.59 4.22
CA ASP A 13 1.29 14.48 4.23
C ASP A 13 0.64 14.54 2.84
N THR A 14 1.44 14.58 1.78
CA THR A 14 0.98 14.46 0.39
C THR A 14 0.30 13.11 0.18
N PHE A 15 0.88 12.02 0.70
CA PHE A 15 0.27 10.70 0.68
C PHE A 15 -1.08 10.67 1.41
N ALA A 16 -1.12 11.14 2.67
CA ALA A 16 -2.32 11.09 3.51
C ALA A 16 -3.49 11.86 2.89
N ARG A 17 -3.22 13.02 2.25
CA ARG A 17 -4.25 13.77 1.50
C ARG A 17 -4.78 12.98 0.31
N SER A 18 -3.87 12.40 -0.47
CA SER A 18 -4.21 11.63 -1.68
C SER A 18 -4.93 10.32 -1.37
N TRP A 19 -4.68 9.75 -0.20
CA TRP A 19 -5.28 8.50 0.27
C TRP A 19 -6.70 8.69 0.82
N HIS A 20 -7.00 9.87 1.38
CA HIS A 20 -8.29 10.21 2.00
C HIS A 20 -9.02 11.40 1.33
N PRO A 21 -9.19 11.41 -0.01
CA PRO A 21 -9.75 12.58 -0.70
C PRO A 21 -11.17 12.88 -0.23
N HIS A 22 -12.00 11.87 -0.02
CA HIS A 22 -13.39 12.06 0.41
C HIS A 22 -13.53 12.59 1.84
N SER A 23 -12.66 12.19 2.78
CA SER A 23 -12.71 12.70 4.15
C SER A 23 -12.32 14.18 4.23
N LEU A 24 -11.44 14.63 3.33
CA LEU A 24 -10.99 16.02 3.29
C LEU A 24 -11.96 16.92 2.50
N ASP A 25 -12.42 16.46 1.34
CA ASP A 25 -13.33 17.22 0.48
C ASP A 25 -14.74 17.36 1.08
N ARG A 26 -15.23 16.33 1.79
CA ARG A 26 -16.60 16.34 2.34
C ARG A 26 -16.78 17.34 3.48
N ASP A 27 -15.74 17.52 4.29
CA ASP A 27 -15.81 18.32 5.50
C ASP A 27 -15.11 19.69 5.35
N ASP A 28 -14.50 19.96 4.18
CA ASP A 28 -13.69 21.16 3.88
C ASP A 28 -12.68 21.46 4.99
N VAL A 29 -11.99 20.41 5.43
CA VAL A 29 -11.07 20.45 6.58
C VAL A 29 -9.63 20.26 6.15
N SER A 30 -8.72 20.95 6.85
CA SER A 30 -7.30 20.69 6.73
C SER A 30 -6.96 19.28 7.22
N LEU A 31 -5.86 18.69 6.72
CA LEU A 31 -5.37 17.38 7.16
C LEU A 31 -5.17 17.32 8.69
N ALA A 32 -4.64 18.39 9.29
CA ALA A 32 -4.48 18.48 10.74
C ALA A 32 -5.85 18.42 11.46
N THR A 33 -6.84 19.14 10.95
CA THR A 33 -8.21 19.11 11.52
C THR A 33 -8.86 17.73 11.33
N ALA A 34 -8.62 17.06 10.20
CA ALA A 34 -9.11 15.72 9.96
C ALA A 34 -8.49 14.68 10.91
N ARG A 35 -7.20 14.83 11.23
CA ARG A 35 -6.50 14.05 12.26
C ARG A 35 -7.12 14.25 13.63
N ASP A 36 -7.24 15.50 14.06
CA ASP A 36 -7.78 15.87 15.38
C ASP A 36 -9.23 15.37 15.57
N ARG A 37 -10.01 15.31 14.49
CA ARG A 37 -11.39 14.83 14.49
C ARG A 37 -11.53 13.32 14.26
N GLY A 38 -10.44 12.58 14.06
CA GLY A 38 -10.46 11.15 13.78
C GLY A 38 -11.14 10.78 12.45
N LEU A 39 -11.17 11.71 11.48
CA LEU A 39 -11.77 11.51 10.15
C LEU A 39 -10.87 10.68 9.22
N ILE A 40 -9.60 10.48 9.62
CA ILE A 40 -8.66 9.60 8.95
C ILE A 40 -8.09 8.57 9.94
N THR A 41 -7.92 7.34 9.46
CA THR A 41 -7.33 6.25 10.25
C THR A 41 -5.81 6.36 10.18
N GLU A 42 -5.19 7.05 11.14
CA GLU A 42 -3.73 7.28 11.19
C GLU A 42 -2.92 5.97 11.14
N ASP A 43 -3.38 4.93 11.84
CA ASP A 43 -2.69 3.64 11.83
C ASP A 43 -2.70 2.97 10.46
N GLU A 44 -3.85 2.90 9.79
CA GLU A 44 -3.94 2.33 8.44
C GLU A 44 -3.15 3.19 7.42
N THR A 45 -3.20 4.51 7.56
CA THR A 45 -2.46 5.45 6.71
C THR A 45 -0.96 5.23 6.84
N ARG A 46 -0.46 5.13 8.07
CA ARG A 46 0.96 4.87 8.34
C ARG A 46 1.41 3.49 7.86
N LEU A 47 0.57 2.46 8.00
CA LEU A 47 0.84 1.13 7.43
C LEU A 47 1.03 1.20 5.91
N PHE A 48 0.15 1.88 5.18
CA PHE A 48 0.28 2.02 3.73
C PHE A 48 1.44 2.94 3.32
N TRP A 49 1.80 3.94 4.12
CA TRP A 49 3.01 4.72 3.89
C TRP A 49 4.29 3.90 4.01
N GLN A 50 4.37 3.05 5.04
CA GLN A 50 5.48 2.12 5.21
C GLN A 50 5.53 1.10 4.07
N LEU A 51 4.37 0.60 3.63
CA LEU A 51 4.27 -0.25 2.44
C LEU A 51 4.88 0.44 1.22
N LEU A 52 4.47 1.67 0.92
CA LEU A 52 5.00 2.45 -0.19
C LEU A 52 6.52 2.62 -0.15
N GLY A 53 7.13 2.62 1.05
CA GLY A 53 8.58 2.66 1.21
C GLY A 53 9.32 1.36 0.86
N GLN A 54 8.60 0.24 0.82
CA GLN A 54 9.14 -1.08 0.49
C GLN A 54 8.89 -1.48 -0.97
N LEU A 55 8.03 -0.73 -1.69
CA LEU A 55 7.70 -1.02 -3.08
C LEU A 55 8.83 -0.62 -4.04
N ALA A 56 8.94 -1.35 -5.15
CA ALA A 56 9.82 -0.93 -6.23
C ALA A 56 9.27 0.34 -6.92
N SER A 57 10.16 1.12 -7.56
CA SER A 57 9.82 2.40 -8.20
C SER A 57 8.77 2.32 -9.31
N ASN A 58 8.55 1.14 -9.87
CA ASN A 58 7.55 0.86 -10.91
C ASN A 58 6.24 0.27 -10.35
N GLU A 59 6.15 0.09 -9.04
CA GLU A 59 4.96 -0.42 -8.38
C GLU A 59 4.11 0.70 -7.81
N LEU A 60 2.81 0.44 -7.75
CA LEU A 60 1.78 1.41 -7.38
C LEU A 60 0.87 0.80 -6.33
N LEU A 61 0.44 1.63 -5.38
CA LEU A 61 -0.68 1.34 -4.50
C LEU A 61 -1.95 1.89 -5.16
N PHE A 62 -2.97 1.05 -5.34
CA PHE A 62 -4.22 1.49 -5.95
C PHE A 62 -5.45 0.87 -5.30
N ARG A 63 -6.58 1.57 -5.46
CA ARG A 63 -7.89 1.16 -4.95
C ARG A 63 -8.86 0.91 -6.09
N VAL A 64 -9.53 -0.24 -6.04
CA VAL A 64 -10.61 -0.64 -6.94
C VAL A 64 -11.95 -0.66 -6.20
N PRO A 65 -13.09 -0.47 -6.89
CA PRO A 65 -14.39 -0.67 -6.28
C PRO A 65 -14.62 -2.16 -5.97
N GLU A 66 -15.43 -2.43 -4.94
CA GLU A 66 -15.69 -3.78 -4.43
C GLU A 66 -16.16 -4.76 -5.50
N TRP A 67 -17.15 -4.37 -6.31
CA TRP A 67 -17.65 -5.22 -7.40
C TRP A 67 -16.55 -5.65 -8.39
N LEU A 68 -15.58 -4.76 -8.68
CA LEU A 68 -14.48 -5.06 -9.60
C LEU A 68 -13.45 -5.98 -8.90
N ALA A 69 -13.23 -5.78 -7.62
CA ALA A 69 -12.40 -6.68 -6.84
C ALA A 69 -12.99 -8.09 -6.78
N GLU A 70 -14.30 -8.22 -6.55
CA GLU A 70 -15.01 -9.51 -6.50
C GLU A 70 -14.91 -10.24 -7.84
N GLU A 71 -15.08 -9.52 -8.95
CA GLU A 71 -14.93 -10.06 -10.29
C GLU A 71 -13.50 -10.57 -10.55
N LYS A 72 -12.48 -9.82 -10.10
CA LYS A 72 -11.08 -10.05 -10.44
C LYS A 72 -10.35 -11.00 -9.49
N VAL A 73 -10.74 -11.06 -8.22
CA VAL A 73 -10.13 -11.94 -7.23
C VAL A 73 -10.86 -13.29 -7.17
N GLY A 74 -12.18 -13.27 -7.32
CA GLY A 74 -13.04 -14.40 -6.97
C GLY A 74 -13.34 -14.46 -5.46
N PHE A 75 -13.79 -15.61 -4.97
CA PHE A 75 -14.13 -15.79 -3.56
C PHE A 75 -12.88 -15.88 -2.68
N VAL A 76 -12.85 -15.07 -1.61
CA VAL A 76 -11.81 -15.08 -0.57
C VAL A 76 -12.47 -15.11 0.80
N GLU A 77 -11.99 -15.99 1.66
CA GLU A 77 -12.45 -16.07 3.04
C GLU A 77 -12.00 -14.83 3.82
N GLY A 78 -12.93 -14.16 4.51
CA GLY A 78 -12.63 -12.92 5.25
C GLY A 78 -12.83 -11.60 4.48
N GLY A 79 -13.36 -11.67 3.26
CA GLY A 79 -13.80 -10.51 2.47
C GLY A 79 -12.83 -10.09 1.37
N THR A 80 -13.39 -9.57 0.27
CA THR A 80 -12.62 -9.26 -0.93
C THR A 80 -11.73 -8.02 -0.72
N PRO A 81 -10.40 -8.12 -0.91
CA PRO A 81 -9.53 -6.95 -0.81
C PRO A 81 -9.89 -5.91 -1.87
N THR A 82 -9.91 -4.62 -1.52
CA THR A 82 -10.17 -3.53 -2.48
C THR A 82 -8.97 -2.63 -2.72
N VAL A 83 -7.87 -2.89 -2.01
CA VAL A 83 -6.61 -2.16 -2.11
C VAL A 83 -5.51 -3.13 -2.49
N PHE A 84 -4.78 -2.81 -3.55
CA PHE A 84 -3.76 -3.65 -4.13
C PHE A 84 -2.49 -2.86 -4.40
N VAL A 85 -1.38 -3.59 -4.42
CA VAL A 85 -0.13 -3.20 -5.04
C VAL A 85 -0.02 -3.88 -6.39
N GLY A 86 0.64 -3.27 -7.36
CA GLY A 86 1.00 -3.93 -8.63
C GLY A 86 1.76 -3.02 -9.57
N ARG A 87 2.17 -3.57 -10.72
CA ARG A 87 2.90 -2.84 -11.77
C ARG A 87 2.01 -2.59 -12.98
N ILE A 88 2.05 -1.38 -13.55
CA ILE A 88 1.46 -1.14 -14.87
C ILE A 88 2.40 -1.69 -15.93
N GLU A 89 1.95 -2.70 -16.66
CA GLU A 89 2.70 -3.25 -17.80
C GLU A 89 2.38 -2.47 -19.08
N ARG A 90 1.10 -2.14 -19.28
CA ARG A 90 0.63 -1.40 -20.46
C ARG A 90 -0.46 -0.42 -20.09
N GLU A 91 -0.52 0.67 -20.86
CA GLU A 91 -1.52 1.72 -20.69
C GLU A 91 -2.16 2.05 -22.03
N THR A 92 -3.47 2.26 -22.02
CA THR A 92 -4.25 2.82 -23.12
C THR A 92 -4.98 4.06 -22.62
N ASP A 93 -5.66 4.77 -23.51
CA ASP A 93 -6.47 5.93 -23.13
C ASP A 93 -7.55 5.58 -22.09
N LYS A 94 -8.05 4.34 -22.08
CA LYS A 94 -9.21 3.93 -21.27
C LYS A 94 -8.91 2.98 -20.12
N ALA A 95 -7.79 2.26 -20.17
CA ALA A 95 -7.49 1.20 -19.22
C ALA A 95 -5.98 1.02 -19.02
N ILE A 96 -5.63 0.44 -17.88
CA ILE A 96 -4.27 -0.01 -17.55
C ILE A 96 -4.26 -1.53 -17.41
N LEU A 97 -3.21 -2.18 -17.89
CA LEU A 97 -2.94 -3.58 -17.63
C LEU A 97 -2.04 -3.65 -16.40
N VAL A 98 -2.58 -4.19 -15.30
CA VAL A 98 -1.82 -4.38 -14.07
C VAL A 98 -1.40 -5.84 -13.95
N VAL A 99 -0.11 -6.04 -13.65
CA VAL A 99 0.50 -7.35 -13.42
C VAL A 99 1.11 -7.40 -12.02
N GLU A 100 1.46 -8.62 -11.59
CA GLU A 100 2.11 -8.86 -10.29
C GLU A 100 1.34 -8.26 -9.10
N SER A 101 0.00 -8.23 -9.23
CA SER A 101 -0.83 -7.57 -8.25
C SER A 101 -1.00 -8.40 -6.98
N ALA A 102 -1.03 -7.73 -5.83
CA ALA A 102 -1.15 -8.36 -4.52
C ALA A 102 -1.96 -7.46 -3.57
N ALA A 103 -2.78 -8.06 -2.72
CA ALA A 103 -3.57 -7.35 -1.72
C ALA A 103 -2.63 -6.55 -0.80
N ALA A 104 -2.90 -5.25 -0.68
CA ALA A 104 -1.98 -4.34 -0.01
C ALA A 104 -1.98 -4.51 1.51
N ARG A 105 -3.08 -4.94 2.12
CA ARG A 105 -3.19 -5.03 3.59
C ARG A 105 -2.22 -6.06 4.20
N PRO A 106 -2.14 -7.31 3.71
CA PRO A 106 -1.10 -8.26 4.14
C PRO A 106 0.31 -7.71 3.97
N LEU A 107 0.60 -7.11 2.80
CA LEU A 107 1.91 -6.52 2.52
C LEU A 107 2.23 -5.34 3.44
N ALA A 108 1.24 -4.50 3.77
CA ALA A 108 1.42 -3.37 4.68
C ALA A 108 1.78 -3.83 6.10
N LYS A 109 1.22 -4.95 6.56
CA LYS A 109 1.61 -5.57 7.84
C LYS A 109 3.06 -6.08 7.80
N LEU A 110 3.48 -6.68 6.69
CA LEU A 110 4.87 -7.12 6.49
C LEU A 110 5.83 -5.92 6.44
N ALA A 111 5.49 -4.88 5.67
CA ALA A 111 6.29 -3.65 5.59
C ALA A 111 6.43 -2.96 6.96
N HIS A 112 5.35 -2.91 7.74
CA HIS A 112 5.39 -2.41 9.10
C HIS A 112 6.33 -3.22 10.01
N ARG A 113 6.29 -4.55 9.91
CA ARG A 113 7.19 -5.44 10.64
C ARG A 113 8.65 -5.24 10.22
N ILE A 114 8.92 -5.10 8.92
CA ILE A 114 10.25 -4.80 8.38
C ILE A 114 10.77 -3.49 9.01
N HIS A 115 9.97 -2.42 8.92
CA HIS A 115 10.33 -1.12 9.45
C HIS A 115 10.66 -1.16 10.96
N HIS A 116 9.81 -1.81 11.76
CA HIS A 116 10.06 -1.94 13.20
C HIS A 116 11.33 -2.76 13.50
N LEU A 117 11.66 -3.77 12.69
CA LEU A 117 12.90 -4.55 12.85
C LEU A 117 14.14 -3.73 12.46
N GLU A 118 14.04 -2.88 11.45
CA GLU A 118 15.09 -1.93 11.05
C GLU A 118 15.35 -0.92 12.17
N GLU A 119 14.32 -0.25 12.68
CA GLU A 119 14.44 0.68 13.81
C GLU A 119 15.04 0.02 15.06
N ALA A 120 14.62 -1.23 15.35
CA ALA A 120 15.18 -1.98 16.47
C ALA A 120 16.66 -2.31 16.29
N LEU A 121 17.14 -2.58 15.07
CA LEU A 121 18.55 -2.82 14.78
C LEU A 121 19.39 -1.55 14.81
N GLU A 122 18.84 -0.43 14.35
CA GLU A 122 19.50 0.88 14.37
C GLU A 122 19.70 1.41 15.79
N THR A 123 18.71 1.17 16.67
CA THR A 123 18.74 1.63 18.06
C THR A 123 19.42 0.65 19.03
N LEU A 124 19.72 -0.58 18.58
CA LEU A 124 20.37 -1.59 19.43
C LEU A 124 21.84 -1.26 19.66
N SER A 125 22.23 -1.22 20.93
CA SER A 125 23.64 -1.13 21.34
C SER A 125 24.44 -2.37 20.92
N ASP A 126 25.71 -2.18 20.55
CA ASP A 126 26.63 -3.27 20.16
C ASP A 126 26.98 -4.23 21.32
N ALA A 127 26.51 -3.95 22.54
CA ALA A 127 26.72 -4.79 23.71
C ALA A 127 25.93 -6.11 23.71
N ASP A 128 25.00 -6.32 22.77
CA ASP A 128 24.17 -7.53 22.67
C ASP A 128 24.22 -8.16 21.26
N PRO A 129 25.32 -8.86 20.91
CA PRO A 129 25.51 -9.43 19.57
C PRO A 129 24.53 -10.58 19.25
N GLU A 130 24.06 -11.30 20.27
CA GLU A 130 23.08 -12.37 20.09
C GLU A 130 21.72 -11.80 19.67
N ARG A 131 21.24 -10.78 20.37
CA ARG A 131 19.99 -10.09 20.02
C ARG A 131 20.09 -9.41 18.65
N ARG A 132 21.25 -8.82 18.32
CA ARG A 132 21.49 -8.23 16.99
C ARG A 132 21.36 -9.29 15.89
N THR A 133 21.97 -10.45 16.08
CA THR A 133 21.90 -11.58 15.14
C THR A 133 20.47 -12.07 14.97
N TRP A 134 19.73 -12.24 16.07
CA TRP A 134 18.33 -12.66 16.04
C TRP A 134 17.44 -11.67 15.28
N LEU A 135 17.56 -10.37 15.55
CA LEU A 135 16.80 -9.33 14.85
C LEU A 135 17.12 -9.32 13.34
N ALA A 136 18.39 -9.43 12.97
CA ALA A 136 18.82 -9.48 11.58
C ALA A 136 18.22 -10.68 10.83
N GLN A 137 18.19 -11.87 11.45
CA GLN A 137 17.55 -13.05 10.86
C GLN A 137 16.04 -12.87 10.66
N ARG A 138 15.35 -12.25 11.61
CA ARG A 138 13.91 -11.96 11.48
C ARG A 138 13.62 -10.91 10.42
N LEU A 139 14.49 -9.91 10.27
CA LEU A 139 14.39 -8.90 9.23
C LEU A 139 14.54 -9.54 7.85
N GLU A 140 15.57 -10.38 7.68
CA GLU A 140 15.80 -11.13 6.44
C GLU A 140 14.61 -12.02 6.07
N THR A 141 14.03 -12.71 7.06
CA THR A 141 12.83 -13.53 6.83
C THR A 141 11.64 -12.66 6.42
N ALA A 142 11.41 -11.53 7.08
CA ALA A 142 10.31 -10.64 6.75
C ALA A 142 10.46 -10.00 5.36
N ARG A 143 11.69 -9.64 4.96
CA ARG A 143 12.00 -9.14 3.61
C ARG A 143 11.71 -10.20 2.55
N ARG A 144 12.13 -11.44 2.78
CA ARG A 144 11.83 -12.56 1.88
C ARG A 144 10.34 -12.82 1.74
N GLU A 145 9.60 -12.86 2.86
CA GLU A 145 8.13 -12.97 2.85
C GLU A 145 7.48 -11.85 2.01
N PHE A 146 7.99 -10.63 2.13
CA PHE A 146 7.50 -9.47 1.38
C PHE A 146 7.82 -9.54 -0.11
N GLU A 147 9.03 -9.94 -0.48
CA GLU A 147 9.46 -10.08 -1.88
C GLU A 147 8.72 -11.21 -2.61
N GLN A 148 8.56 -12.34 -1.93
CA GLN A 148 7.91 -13.53 -2.50
C GLN A 148 6.40 -13.33 -2.67
N ARG A 149 5.77 -12.57 -1.77
CA ARG A 149 4.31 -12.33 -1.75
C ARG A 149 3.51 -13.64 -1.79
N GLU A 150 4.12 -14.73 -1.32
CA GLU A 150 3.51 -16.06 -1.29
C GLU A 150 2.21 -15.97 -0.48
N ASP A 151 1.16 -16.60 -1.01
CA ASP A 151 -0.19 -16.62 -0.45
C ASP A 151 -0.91 -15.26 -0.34
N VAL A 152 -0.34 -14.18 -0.88
CA VAL A 152 -1.04 -12.90 -0.95
C VAL A 152 -1.98 -12.89 -2.14
N THR A 153 -3.27 -12.71 -1.86
CA THR A 153 -4.32 -12.63 -2.87
C THR A 153 -4.05 -11.54 -3.91
N GLY A 154 -3.90 -11.91 -5.17
CA GLY A 154 -3.78 -10.99 -6.31
C GLY A 154 -5.08 -10.82 -7.08
N LEU A 155 -5.16 -9.76 -7.89
CA LEU A 155 -6.13 -9.68 -8.98
C LEU A 155 -5.69 -10.63 -10.09
N ARG A 156 -6.65 -11.31 -10.73
CA ARG A 156 -6.41 -11.97 -12.01
C ARG A 156 -5.90 -10.95 -13.01
N GLU A 157 -4.84 -11.30 -13.73
CA GLU A 157 -4.25 -10.45 -14.76
C GLU A 157 -5.31 -9.95 -15.73
N GLY A 158 -5.30 -8.65 -16.01
CA GLY A 158 -6.24 -8.07 -16.94
C GLY A 158 -6.32 -6.55 -16.87
N TRP A 159 -7.08 -6.02 -17.82
CA TRP A 159 -7.29 -4.58 -17.94
C TRP A 159 -8.21 -4.07 -16.82
N LEU A 160 -7.73 -3.04 -16.11
CA LEU A 160 -8.49 -2.24 -15.17
C LEU A 160 -8.92 -0.93 -15.85
N PRO A 161 -10.22 -0.63 -15.93
CA PRO A 161 -10.68 0.63 -16.52
C PRO A 161 -10.24 1.82 -15.67
N LYS A 162 -9.59 2.81 -16.32
CA LYS A 162 -9.11 4.03 -15.66
C LYS A 162 -10.22 4.80 -14.94
N SER A 163 -11.43 4.80 -15.50
CA SER A 163 -12.61 5.46 -14.91
C SER A 163 -13.09 4.84 -13.59
N GLN A 164 -12.65 3.62 -13.26
CA GLN A 164 -13.03 2.90 -12.04
C GLN A 164 -11.94 2.99 -10.95
N LEU A 165 -10.72 3.40 -11.30
CA LEU A 165 -9.63 3.53 -10.36
C LEU A 165 -9.76 4.87 -9.63
N ARG A 166 -10.10 4.81 -8.34
CA ARG A 166 -10.34 6.00 -7.52
C ARG A 166 -9.06 6.64 -7.02
N THR A 167 -8.07 5.82 -6.70
CA THR A 167 -6.81 6.24 -6.10
C THR A 167 -5.70 5.37 -6.68
N VAL A 168 -4.67 6.01 -7.24
CA VAL A 168 -3.44 5.35 -7.70
C VAL A 168 -2.28 6.21 -7.24
N ILE A 169 -1.40 5.63 -6.43
CA ILE A 169 -0.32 6.34 -5.75
C ILE A 169 0.99 5.61 -6.02
N ARG A 170 2.03 6.41 -6.23
CA ARG A 170 3.42 5.98 -6.29
C ARG A 170 4.25 6.79 -5.30
N ARG A 171 5.26 6.16 -4.71
CA ARG A 171 6.28 6.87 -3.93
C ARG A 171 7.43 7.27 -4.84
N VAL A 172 7.91 8.51 -4.68
CA VAL A 172 9.03 9.09 -5.44
C VAL A 172 10.13 9.61 -4.51
#